data_AF-A0A9D5Z8V9-F1
#
_entry.id   AF-A0A9D5Z8V9-F1
#
_cell.length_a   1.000
_cell.length_b   1.000
_cell.length_c   1.000
_cell.angle_alpha   90.00
_cell.angle_beta   90.00
_cell.angle_gamma   90.00
#
_symmetry.space_group_name_H-M   'P 1'
#
loop_
_entity.id
_entity.type
_entity.pdbx_description
1 polymer ?
#
loop_
_entity_poly.entity_id
_entity_poly.type
_entity_poly.pdbx_seq_one_letter_code
_entity_poly.pdbx_strand_id
1 'polypeptide(L)'
;MEQPRGSRLRMNIIDAIINASIVKNGTILSLGSAYQGIWTAGVTYQKGQAVSANGNLFVCLDSHVDHPPPDTGFWDDITMRGPTGATGPPGNPGSPGGSGNQVVVRAGQMLGGHRAVLLDGAGCAVYADSSNTGHAGRMLGITAHAAVADEFVTVHVIGEMLESSWSWDIARPVFLGTNGQLTQVPPNAGFVQMIGQPITAQSLFLNPKPSITLA
;
A
#
# COMPACT_ATOMS: atom_id res chain seq x y z
N MET A 1 36.08 -47.77 36.35
CA MET A 1 37.16 -47.88 35.35
C MET A 1 36.50 -48.37 34.07
N GLU A 2 36.39 -47.44 33.11
CA GLU A 2 35.99 -47.52 31.69
C GLU A 2 34.99 -48.58 31.18
N GLN A 3 33.82 -48.10 30.72
CA GLN A 3 33.03 -48.77 29.67
C GLN A 3 33.41 -48.20 28.28
N PRO A 4 33.44 -49.04 27.22
CA PRO A 4 33.94 -48.66 25.90
C PRO A 4 32.97 -47.79 25.11
N ARG A 5 33.56 -46.89 24.31
CA ARG A 5 32.92 -45.87 23.47
C ARG A 5 31.85 -46.46 22.54
N GLY A 6 30.59 -46.11 22.80
CA GLY A 6 29.51 -46.25 21.83
C GLY A 6 29.84 -45.44 20.57
N SER A 7 30.10 -46.15 19.47
CA SER A 7 30.31 -45.61 18.13
C SER A 7 29.19 -44.64 17.76
N ARG A 8 29.51 -43.35 17.67
CA ARG A 8 28.66 -42.36 16.98
C ARG A 8 28.39 -42.94 15.59
N LEU A 9 27.16 -43.40 15.36
CA LEU A 9 26.64 -43.63 14.01
C LEU A 9 26.86 -42.31 13.26
N ARG A 10 27.92 -42.25 12.45
CA ARG A 10 28.03 -41.23 11.43
C ARG A 10 26.92 -41.58 10.46
N MET A 11 25.77 -40.95 10.67
CA MET A 11 24.66 -40.97 9.74
C MET A 11 25.24 -40.42 8.44
N ASN A 12 25.64 -41.34 7.55
CA ASN A 12 26.21 -40.97 6.26
C ASN A 12 25.12 -40.15 5.57
N ILE A 13 25.50 -38.98 5.05
CA ILE A 13 24.57 -38.04 4.40
C ILE A 13 23.73 -38.71 3.29
N ILE A 14 24.22 -39.86 2.80
CA ILE A 14 23.59 -40.75 1.82
C ILE A 14 22.31 -41.41 2.37
N ASP A 15 22.23 -41.77 3.66
CA ASP A 15 21.05 -42.44 4.25
C ASP A 15 19.89 -41.47 4.53
N ALA A 16 20.19 -40.17 4.71
CA ALA A 16 19.18 -39.13 4.91
C ALA A 16 18.39 -38.80 3.63
N ILE A 17 18.97 -39.09 2.47
CA ILE A 17 18.36 -38.79 1.16
C ILE A 17 17.43 -39.94 0.71
N ILE A 18 17.71 -41.19 1.11
CA ILE A 18 16.97 -42.36 0.61
C ILE A 18 15.62 -42.55 1.32
N ASN A 19 15.45 -42.05 2.55
CA ASN A 19 14.22 -42.22 3.36
C ASN A 19 13.35 -40.95 3.49
N ALA A 20 13.60 -39.92 2.68
CA ALA A 20 12.81 -38.68 2.71
C ALA A 20 11.38 -38.94 2.21
N SER A 21 10.49 -39.23 3.16
CA SER A 21 9.04 -39.26 2.98
C SER A 21 8.51 -37.83 2.94
N ILE A 22 8.04 -37.35 1.80
CA ILE A 22 7.35 -36.05 1.71
C ILE A 22 5.87 -36.28 1.99
N VAL A 23 5.30 -35.52 2.94
CA VAL A 23 3.86 -35.55 3.22
C VAL A 23 3.18 -34.38 2.50
N LYS A 24 2.26 -34.68 1.58
CA LYS A 24 1.38 -33.70 0.93
C LYS A 24 -0.07 -34.18 1.03
N ASN A 25 -0.98 -33.33 1.51
CA ASN A 25 -2.40 -33.66 1.73
C ASN A 25 -2.64 -34.99 2.49
N GLY A 26 -1.80 -35.27 3.49
CA GLY A 26 -1.90 -36.48 4.33
C GLY A 26 -1.34 -37.77 3.72
N THR A 27 -0.80 -37.74 2.50
CA THR A 27 -0.19 -38.91 1.85
C THR A 27 1.33 -38.87 2.02
N ILE A 28 1.91 -39.96 2.51
CA ILE A 28 3.37 -40.15 2.57
C ILE A 28 3.86 -40.65 1.20
N LEU A 29 4.72 -39.87 0.54
CA LEU A 29 5.41 -40.27 -0.69
C LEU A 29 6.89 -40.51 -0.36
N SER A 30 7.32 -41.78 -0.41
CA SER A 30 8.74 -42.15 -0.32
C SER A 30 9.37 -42.05 -1.70
N LEU A 31 10.19 -41.01 -1.93
CA LEU A 31 10.74 -40.68 -3.26
C LEU A 31 11.99 -41.48 -3.63
N GLY A 32 12.56 -42.26 -2.69
CA GLY A 32 13.87 -42.88 -2.84
C GLY A 32 14.00 -43.82 -4.05
N SER A 33 12.98 -44.61 -4.37
CA SER A 33 12.95 -45.51 -5.53
C SER A 33 12.14 -44.99 -6.71
N ALA A 34 11.39 -43.90 -6.53
CA ALA A 34 10.45 -43.36 -7.52
C ALA A 34 11.07 -42.24 -8.38
N TYR A 35 12.15 -41.62 -7.93
CA TYR A 35 12.80 -40.52 -8.67
C TYR A 35 13.57 -41.01 -9.90
N GLN A 36 13.19 -40.51 -11.08
CA GLN A 36 13.76 -40.88 -12.38
C GLN A 36 14.81 -39.88 -12.90
N GLY A 37 15.19 -38.87 -12.10
CA GLY A 37 16.13 -37.83 -12.52
C GLY A 37 15.46 -36.63 -13.20
N ILE A 38 16.17 -35.98 -14.12
CA ILE A 38 15.64 -34.83 -14.87
C ILE A 38 14.65 -35.34 -15.92
N TRP A 39 13.52 -34.64 -16.08
CA TRP A 39 12.55 -34.98 -17.13
C TRP A 39 13.21 -34.99 -18.51
N THR A 40 12.96 -36.03 -19.29
CA THR A 40 13.53 -36.25 -20.62
C THR A 40 12.43 -36.68 -21.59
N ALA A 41 12.40 -36.07 -22.79
CA ALA A 41 11.48 -36.45 -23.85
C ALA A 41 11.75 -37.89 -24.35
N GLY A 42 10.70 -38.60 -24.76
CA GLY A 42 10.75 -39.99 -25.21
C GLY A 42 10.83 -41.05 -24.11
N VAL A 43 10.88 -40.64 -22.83
CA VAL A 43 10.85 -41.54 -21.68
C VAL A 43 9.42 -41.72 -21.19
N THR A 44 9.02 -42.98 -20.96
CA THR A 44 7.74 -43.29 -20.33
C THR A 44 7.85 -43.13 -18.82
N TYR A 45 7.05 -42.23 -18.25
CA TYR A 45 6.93 -42.03 -16.81
C TYR A 45 5.65 -42.69 -16.31
N GLN A 46 5.77 -43.52 -15.27
CA GLN A 46 4.65 -44.21 -14.65
C GLN A 46 4.08 -43.40 -13.48
N LYS A 47 2.77 -43.55 -13.23
CA LYS A 47 2.12 -42.96 -12.06
C LYS A 47 2.90 -43.22 -10.77
N GLY A 48 3.17 -42.17 -10.00
CA GLY A 48 3.94 -42.20 -8.77
C GLY A 48 5.45 -41.98 -8.94
N GLN A 49 5.98 -42.02 -10.16
CA GLN A 49 7.38 -41.65 -10.43
C GLN A 49 7.56 -40.13 -10.35
N ALA A 50 8.75 -39.69 -9.92
CA ALA A 50 9.06 -38.27 -9.80
C ALA A 50 10.20 -37.85 -10.72
N VAL A 51 10.16 -36.62 -11.20
CA VAL A 51 11.21 -36.00 -12.04
C VAL A 51 11.52 -34.60 -11.57
N SER A 52 12.73 -34.12 -11.86
CA SER A 52 13.06 -32.69 -11.74
C SER A 52 12.90 -31.99 -13.09
N ALA A 53 12.32 -30.81 -13.08
CA ALA A 53 12.20 -29.94 -14.25
C ALA A 53 12.26 -28.47 -13.80
N ASN A 54 13.08 -27.66 -14.47
CA ASN A 54 13.22 -26.22 -14.20
C ASN A 54 13.48 -25.86 -12.71
N GLY A 55 14.24 -26.70 -12.00
CA GLY A 55 14.57 -26.49 -10.58
C GLY A 55 13.48 -26.91 -9.57
N ASN A 56 12.33 -27.39 -10.06
CA ASN A 56 11.24 -27.91 -9.25
C ASN A 56 11.18 -29.44 -9.36
N LEU A 57 10.47 -30.06 -8.42
CA LEU A 57 10.25 -31.50 -8.40
C LEU A 57 8.76 -31.78 -8.68
N PHE A 58 8.48 -32.75 -9.55
CA PHE A 58 7.13 -33.13 -9.95
C PHE A 58 6.91 -34.63 -9.77
N VAL A 59 5.69 -35.04 -9.39
CA VAL A 59 5.27 -36.44 -9.36
C VAL A 59 4.27 -36.71 -10.48
N CYS A 60 4.46 -37.82 -11.19
CA CYS A 60 3.61 -38.28 -12.27
C CYS A 60 2.28 -38.78 -11.68
N LEU A 61 1.17 -38.23 -12.15
CA LEU A 61 -0.19 -38.52 -11.71
C LEU A 61 -0.86 -39.65 -12.52
N ASP A 62 -0.44 -39.82 -13.78
CA ASP A 62 -0.91 -40.87 -14.68
C ASP A 62 0.18 -41.25 -15.69
N SER A 63 0.27 -42.52 -16.07
CA SER A 63 1.39 -43.01 -16.88
C SER A 63 1.35 -42.46 -18.31
N HIS A 64 2.45 -41.91 -18.81
CA HIS A 64 2.48 -41.25 -20.13
C HIS A 64 3.89 -41.22 -20.75
N VAL A 65 3.97 -40.77 -22.01
CA VAL A 65 5.21 -40.37 -22.72
C VAL A 65 5.07 -38.92 -23.18
N ASP A 66 6.16 -38.16 -23.26
CA ASP A 66 6.20 -36.83 -23.89
C ASP A 66 5.28 -35.72 -23.35
N HIS A 67 4.75 -35.85 -22.13
CA HIS A 67 4.14 -34.73 -21.42
C HIS A 67 5.18 -34.08 -20.49
N PRO A 68 5.64 -32.85 -20.75
CA PRO A 68 6.53 -32.12 -19.86
C PRO A 68 5.78 -31.56 -18.64
N PRO A 69 6.36 -31.60 -17.42
CA PRO A 69 5.88 -30.78 -16.32
C PRO A 69 5.91 -29.29 -16.69
N PRO A 70 4.94 -28.45 -16.23
CA PRO A 70 3.96 -28.71 -15.19
C PRO A 70 2.55 -29.03 -15.74
N ASP A 71 2.43 -29.85 -16.79
CA ASP A 71 1.11 -30.29 -17.27
C ASP A 71 0.31 -30.96 -16.14
N THR A 72 -0.66 -30.23 -15.57
CA THR A 72 -1.35 -30.60 -14.34
C THR A 72 -2.27 -31.82 -14.50
N GLY A 73 -2.53 -32.27 -15.73
CA GLY A 73 -3.21 -33.54 -15.97
C GLY A 73 -2.34 -34.76 -15.68
N PHE A 74 -1.01 -34.59 -15.78
CA PHE A 74 -0.04 -35.68 -15.70
C PHE A 74 1.00 -35.48 -14.59
N TRP A 75 1.17 -34.26 -14.07
CA TRP A 75 2.19 -33.90 -13.10
C TRP A 75 1.64 -33.04 -11.96
N ASP A 76 2.02 -33.35 -10.72
CA ASP A 76 1.79 -32.49 -9.54
C ASP A 76 3.13 -31.96 -9.00
N ASP A 77 3.17 -30.66 -8.69
CA ASP A 77 4.36 -29.98 -8.14
C ASP A 77 4.55 -30.40 -6.68
N ILE A 78 5.65 -31.09 -6.37
CA ILE A 78 6.01 -31.53 -5.01
C ILE A 78 7.09 -30.67 -4.37
N THR A 79 7.44 -29.55 -4.99
CA THR A 79 8.32 -28.55 -4.39
C THR A 79 7.66 -28.03 -3.11
N MET A 80 8.34 -28.19 -1.97
CA MET A 80 7.94 -27.56 -0.71
C MET A 80 8.07 -26.04 -0.80
N ARG A 81 7.17 -25.38 -1.54
CA ARG A 81 6.82 -24.01 -1.21
C ARG A 81 6.01 -24.11 0.07
N GLY A 82 6.65 -23.81 1.21
CA GLY A 82 5.91 -23.50 2.43
C GLY A 82 4.80 -22.52 2.05
N PRO A 83 3.59 -22.62 2.64
CA PRO A 83 2.49 -21.74 2.24
C PRO A 83 3.03 -20.31 2.27
N THR A 84 3.04 -19.65 1.12
CA THR A 84 3.21 -18.20 1.08
C THR A 84 2.11 -17.69 1.98
N GLY A 85 2.47 -17.26 3.20
CA GLY A 85 1.50 -16.67 4.11
C GLY A 85 0.78 -15.59 3.32
N ALA A 86 -0.54 -15.47 3.49
CA ALA A 86 -1.28 -14.39 2.87
C ALA A 86 -0.48 -13.10 3.12
N THR A 87 0.01 -12.47 2.05
CA THR A 87 0.66 -11.17 2.17
C THR A 87 -0.32 -10.33 2.97
N GLY A 88 0.10 -9.77 4.11
CA GLY A 88 -0.74 -8.84 4.85
C GLY A 88 -1.29 -7.80 3.88
N PRO A 89 -2.47 -7.18 4.15
CA PRO A 89 -2.93 -6.09 3.32
C PRO A 89 -1.74 -5.16 3.05
N PRO A 90 -1.48 -4.76 1.79
CA PRO A 90 -0.44 -3.80 1.49
C PRO A 90 -0.51 -2.68 2.52
N GLY A 91 0.60 -2.37 3.20
CA GLY A 91 0.62 -1.23 4.11
C GLY A 91 0.05 -0.01 3.36
N ASN A 92 -0.70 0.84 4.07
CA ASN A 92 -1.28 2.03 3.46
C ASN A 92 -0.25 2.68 2.54
N PRO A 93 -0.58 2.96 1.26
CA PRO A 93 0.34 3.64 0.36
C PRO A 93 0.99 4.81 1.09
N GLY A 94 2.32 4.94 1.00
CA GLY A 94 3.00 6.12 1.54
C GLY A 94 2.35 7.37 0.95
N SER A 95 2.24 8.45 1.74
CA SER A 95 1.65 9.71 1.28
C SER A 95 2.24 10.07 -0.08
N PRO A 96 1.42 10.19 -1.15
CA PRO A 96 1.92 10.61 -2.45
C PRO A 96 2.73 11.90 -2.29
N GLY A 97 3.95 11.91 -2.82
CA GLY A 97 4.80 13.10 -2.80
C GLY A 97 4.03 14.26 -3.42
N GLY A 98 3.92 15.36 -2.69
CA GLY A 98 3.32 16.58 -3.21
C GLY A 98 4.10 17.11 -4.41
N SER A 99 3.40 17.52 -5.47
CA SER A 99 3.96 18.45 -6.46
C SER A 99 4.29 19.78 -5.76
N GLY A 100 5.23 20.61 -6.22
CA GLY A 100 5.68 21.80 -5.46
C GLY A 100 4.59 22.76 -4.96
N ASN A 101 3.38 22.69 -5.53
CA ASN A 101 2.20 23.50 -5.19
C ASN A 101 1.06 22.73 -4.48
N GLN A 102 1.21 21.42 -4.30
CA GLN A 102 0.21 20.53 -3.72
C GLN A 102 0.85 19.57 -2.71
N VAL A 103 0.07 19.06 -1.78
CA VAL A 103 0.49 17.98 -0.89
C VAL A 103 -0.64 16.97 -0.77
N VAL A 104 -0.30 15.69 -0.66
CA VAL A 104 -1.30 14.64 -0.41
C VAL A 104 -1.18 14.19 1.03
N VAL A 105 -2.30 14.25 1.74
CA VAL A 105 -2.39 13.96 3.19
C VAL A 105 -3.62 13.10 3.46
N ARG A 106 -3.62 12.37 4.57
CA ARG A 106 -4.78 11.58 5.00
C ARG A 106 -5.85 12.50 5.59
N ALA A 107 -7.12 12.32 5.25
CA ALA A 107 -8.23 13.07 5.83
C ALA A 107 -8.53 12.56 7.25
N GLY A 108 -8.53 13.45 8.25
CA GLY A 108 -8.85 13.11 9.64
C GLY A 108 -10.36 13.09 9.92
N GLN A 109 -11.16 13.57 8.97
CA GLN A 109 -12.63 13.59 9.02
C GLN A 109 -13.19 13.60 7.59
N MET A 110 -14.51 13.58 7.43
CA MET A 110 -15.12 13.81 6.13
C MET A 110 -14.87 15.26 5.69
N LEU A 111 -14.18 15.43 4.57
CA LEU A 111 -13.80 16.72 4.00
C LEU A 111 -14.57 16.96 2.70
N GLY A 112 -15.12 18.17 2.57
CA GLY A 112 -15.60 18.69 1.30
C GLY A 112 -14.44 19.13 0.40
N GLY A 113 -14.68 19.14 -0.90
CA GLY A 113 -13.77 19.78 -1.84
C GLY A 113 -13.77 21.30 -1.66
N HIS A 114 -12.68 21.94 -2.05
CA HIS A 114 -12.53 23.40 -2.01
C HIS A 114 -12.69 23.98 -0.61
N ARG A 115 -12.19 23.26 0.41
CA ARG A 115 -12.22 23.65 1.82
C ARG A 115 -10.82 23.92 2.33
N ALA A 116 -10.68 24.96 3.15
CA ALA A 116 -9.44 25.25 3.85
C ALA A 116 -9.19 24.24 4.98
N VAL A 117 -7.97 23.68 5.02
CA VAL A 117 -7.58 22.63 5.95
C VAL A 117 -6.24 22.94 6.63
N LEU A 118 -6.03 22.30 7.77
CA LEU A 118 -4.76 22.24 8.51
C LEU A 118 -4.48 20.78 8.91
N LEU A 119 -3.29 20.53 9.47
CA LEU A 119 -2.94 19.22 10.03
C LEU A 119 -3.19 19.17 11.53
N ASP A 120 -3.88 18.12 11.98
CA ASP A 120 -4.04 17.77 13.38
C ASP A 120 -2.74 17.16 13.97
N GLY A 121 -2.78 16.78 15.25
CA GLY A 121 -1.64 16.18 15.94
C GLY A 121 -1.22 14.81 15.39
N ALA A 122 -2.07 14.14 14.62
CA ALA A 122 -1.79 12.88 13.95
C ALA A 122 -1.29 13.08 12.50
N GLY A 123 -1.15 14.34 12.05
CA GLY A 123 -0.76 14.66 10.68
C GLY A 123 -1.87 14.47 9.65
N CYS A 124 -3.14 14.41 10.09
CA CYS A 124 -4.29 14.26 9.20
C CYS A 124 -4.94 15.62 8.92
N ALA A 125 -5.48 15.79 7.71
CA ALA A 125 -6.19 17.00 7.31
C ALA A 125 -7.54 17.12 8.02
N VAL A 126 -7.75 18.26 8.66
CA VAL A 126 -9.00 18.65 9.32
C VAL A 126 -9.35 20.08 8.90
N TYR A 127 -10.62 20.46 9.03
CA TYR A 127 -11.03 21.83 8.67
C TYR A 127 -10.28 22.87 9.50
N ALA A 128 -9.74 23.86 8.82
CA ALA A 128 -9.25 25.07 9.47
C ALA A 128 -10.45 25.91 9.91
N ASP A 129 -10.31 26.64 11.01
CA ASP A 129 -11.42 27.42 11.57
C ASP A 129 -10.89 28.73 12.14
N SER A 130 -11.31 29.84 11.55
CA SER A 130 -10.92 31.21 11.96
C SER A 130 -11.31 31.59 13.38
N SER A 131 -12.34 30.95 13.97
CA SER A 131 -12.77 31.23 15.34
C SER A 131 -11.90 30.55 16.40
N ASN A 132 -11.14 29.53 16.02
CA ASN A 132 -10.22 28.82 16.90
C ASN A 132 -8.81 29.42 16.80
N THR A 133 -8.41 30.21 17.79
CA THR A 133 -7.07 30.84 17.80
C THR A 133 -5.91 29.84 17.77
N GLY A 134 -6.13 28.59 18.20
CA GLY A 134 -5.15 27.51 18.08
C GLY A 134 -4.90 27.03 16.64
N HIS A 135 -5.68 27.49 15.67
CA HIS A 135 -5.50 27.25 14.23
C HIS A 135 -4.71 28.37 13.52
N ALA A 136 -4.48 29.51 14.19
CA ALA A 136 -3.74 30.63 13.62
C ALA A 136 -2.34 30.21 13.18
N GLY A 137 -1.95 30.58 11.97
CA GLY A 137 -0.65 30.25 11.39
C GLY A 137 -0.44 28.77 11.04
N ARG A 138 -1.48 27.92 11.15
CA ARG A 138 -1.38 26.46 10.90
C ARG A 138 -2.11 25.99 9.65
N MET A 139 -2.75 26.90 8.91
CA MET A 139 -3.43 26.55 7.66
C MET A 139 -2.43 25.93 6.67
N LEU A 140 -2.77 24.76 6.14
CA LEU A 140 -1.97 24.06 5.15
C LEU A 140 -2.31 24.53 3.73
N GLY A 141 -3.60 24.58 3.39
CA GLY A 141 -4.05 24.86 2.03
C GLY A 141 -5.54 24.57 1.82
N ILE A 142 -5.95 24.38 0.58
CA ILE A 142 -7.33 24.08 0.18
C ILE A 142 -7.42 22.68 -0.45
N THR A 143 -8.40 21.88 -0.05
CA THR A 143 -8.67 20.57 -0.66
C THR A 143 -9.06 20.70 -2.14
N ALA A 144 -8.46 19.88 -3.01
CA ALA A 144 -8.78 19.86 -4.45
C ALA A 144 -10.07 19.09 -4.76
N HIS A 145 -10.49 18.18 -3.87
CA HIS A 145 -11.70 17.37 -3.99
C HIS A 145 -12.19 16.96 -2.60
N ALA A 146 -13.40 16.40 -2.54
CA ALA A 146 -13.92 15.81 -1.31
C ALA A 146 -13.21 14.48 -0.99
N ALA A 147 -13.16 14.12 0.28
CA ALA A 147 -12.59 12.87 0.75
C ALA A 147 -13.30 12.42 2.03
N VAL A 148 -13.49 11.11 2.20
CA VAL A 148 -13.98 10.55 3.47
C VAL A 148 -12.84 10.42 4.47
N ALA A 149 -13.15 10.15 5.74
CA ALA A 149 -12.12 9.95 6.77
C ALA A 149 -11.19 8.78 6.39
N ASP A 150 -9.91 8.92 6.72
CA ASP A 150 -8.79 8.02 6.38
C ASP A 150 -8.46 7.87 4.89
N GLU A 151 -9.20 8.52 3.99
CA GLU A 151 -8.85 8.62 2.58
C GLU A 151 -7.73 9.65 2.35
N PHE A 152 -6.93 9.47 1.30
CA PHE A 152 -5.98 10.48 0.86
C PHE A 152 -6.69 11.62 0.12
N VAL A 153 -6.35 12.85 0.48
CA VAL A 153 -6.85 14.08 -0.16
C VAL A 153 -5.70 14.92 -0.67
N THR A 154 -5.84 15.45 -1.88
CA THR A 154 -4.91 16.43 -2.44
C THR A 154 -5.25 17.82 -1.92
N VAL A 155 -4.26 18.53 -1.39
CA VAL A 155 -4.39 19.90 -0.86
C VAL A 155 -3.48 20.83 -1.67
N HIS A 156 -4.05 21.85 -2.31
CA HIS A 156 -3.27 22.94 -2.92
C HIS A 156 -2.78 23.89 -1.83
N VAL A 157 -1.46 24.09 -1.76
CA VAL A 157 -0.83 24.92 -0.72
C VAL A 157 -0.44 26.31 -1.23
N ILE A 158 -0.21 26.44 -2.55
CA ILE A 158 0.12 27.71 -3.22
C ILE A 158 -0.23 27.62 -4.71
N GLY A 159 -0.32 28.76 -5.40
CA GLY A 159 -0.51 28.83 -6.84
C GLY A 159 -1.98 29.01 -7.25
N GLU A 160 -2.26 28.87 -8.55
CA GLU A 160 -3.61 29.05 -9.08
C GLU A 160 -4.48 27.81 -8.85
N MET A 161 -5.73 28.04 -8.47
CA MET A 161 -6.78 27.04 -8.37
C MET A 161 -8.03 27.52 -9.10
N LEU A 162 -8.64 26.64 -9.89
CA LEU A 162 -9.88 26.89 -10.63
C LEU A 162 -11.01 26.07 -10.00
N GLU A 163 -12.16 26.71 -9.77
CA GLU A 163 -13.38 26.04 -9.37
C GLU A 163 -14.60 26.74 -9.98
N SER A 164 -15.33 26.04 -10.83
CA SER A 164 -16.38 26.61 -11.68
C SER A 164 -17.58 27.16 -10.89
N SER A 165 -17.83 26.64 -9.69
CA SER A 165 -18.93 27.12 -8.83
C SER A 165 -18.61 28.41 -8.07
N TRP A 166 -17.37 28.88 -8.09
CA TRP A 166 -17.01 30.14 -7.43
C TRP A 166 -17.52 31.36 -8.20
N SER A 167 -17.80 32.42 -7.43
CA SER A 167 -18.28 33.71 -7.92
C SER A 167 -17.63 34.86 -7.16
N TRP A 168 -16.30 34.92 -7.18
CA TRP A 168 -15.52 35.90 -6.43
C TRP A 168 -15.60 37.31 -7.02
N ASP A 169 -15.63 38.31 -6.15
CA ASP A 169 -15.29 39.69 -6.51
C ASP A 169 -13.77 39.84 -6.61
N ILE A 170 -13.25 40.04 -7.82
CA ILE A 170 -11.80 40.14 -8.06
C ILE A 170 -11.12 41.32 -7.37
N ALA A 171 -11.88 42.33 -6.93
CA ALA A 171 -11.35 43.48 -6.19
C ALA A 171 -11.09 43.18 -4.71
N ARG A 172 -11.53 42.02 -4.20
CA ARG A 172 -11.47 41.68 -2.77
C ARG A 172 -10.68 40.39 -2.52
N PRO A 173 -9.84 40.34 -1.48
CA PRO A 173 -9.15 39.11 -1.09
C PRO A 173 -10.10 38.07 -0.51
N VAL A 174 -9.66 36.82 -0.49
CA VAL A 174 -10.36 35.68 0.14
C VAL A 174 -9.68 35.32 1.46
N PHE A 175 -10.49 35.10 2.49
CA PHE A 175 -10.09 34.77 3.85
C PHE A 175 -10.62 33.41 4.28
N LEU A 176 -9.98 32.84 5.30
CA LEU A 176 -10.48 31.68 6.03
C LEU A 176 -11.72 32.07 6.87
N GLY A 177 -12.79 31.31 6.72
CA GLY A 177 -13.99 31.35 7.58
C GLY A 177 -14.00 30.26 8.64
N THR A 178 -15.18 29.89 9.12
CA THR A 178 -15.38 28.74 10.02
C THR A 178 -15.51 27.45 9.22
N ASN A 179 -15.21 26.29 9.83
CA ASN A 179 -15.37 24.96 9.20
C ASN A 179 -14.79 24.84 7.77
N GLY A 180 -13.60 25.42 7.54
CA GLY A 180 -12.90 25.37 6.27
C GLY A 180 -13.55 26.18 5.15
N GLN A 181 -14.51 27.05 5.44
CA GLN A 181 -15.14 27.92 4.45
C GLN A 181 -14.18 29.00 3.94
N LEU A 182 -14.39 29.43 2.69
CA LEU A 182 -13.70 30.55 2.07
C LEU A 182 -14.68 31.72 1.99
N THR A 183 -14.26 32.92 2.37
CA THR A 183 -15.12 34.11 2.46
C THR A 183 -14.39 35.38 2.01
N GLN A 184 -15.12 36.37 1.46
CA GLN A 184 -14.58 37.72 1.17
C GLN A 184 -14.94 38.76 2.26
N VAL A 185 -15.56 38.30 3.35
CA VAL A 185 -15.77 39.06 4.58
C VAL A 185 -14.75 38.55 5.61
N PRO A 186 -13.79 39.38 6.05
CA PRO A 186 -12.80 38.94 7.04
C PRO A 186 -13.48 38.58 8.37
N PRO A 187 -13.00 37.55 9.09
CA PRO A 187 -13.44 37.27 10.45
C PRO A 187 -13.28 38.48 11.37
N ASN A 188 -14.21 38.65 12.31
CA ASN A 188 -14.20 39.73 13.32
C ASN A 188 -13.82 39.25 14.73
N ALA A 189 -13.57 37.95 14.90
CA ALA A 189 -13.10 37.32 16.13
C ALA A 189 -12.17 36.14 15.78
N GLY A 190 -11.36 35.69 16.75
CA GLY A 190 -10.38 34.62 16.54
C GLY A 190 -9.15 35.14 15.80
N PHE A 191 -9.01 34.84 14.51
CA PHE A 191 -7.93 35.37 13.69
C PHE A 191 -8.32 35.59 12.24
N VAL A 192 -7.64 36.53 11.59
CA VAL A 192 -7.72 36.75 10.15
C VAL A 192 -6.58 36.00 9.47
N GLN A 193 -6.94 35.13 8.52
CA GLN A 193 -6.01 34.45 7.64
C GLN A 193 -6.43 34.74 6.20
N MET A 194 -5.63 35.55 5.51
CA MET A 194 -5.80 35.77 4.07
C MET A 194 -5.28 34.53 3.34
N ILE A 195 -6.13 33.95 2.48
CA ILE A 195 -5.82 32.75 1.70
C ILE A 195 -5.18 33.14 0.37
N GLY A 196 -5.72 34.16 -0.30
CA GLY A 196 -5.28 34.50 -1.65
C GLY A 196 -6.10 35.63 -2.28
N GLN A 197 -5.74 35.95 -3.52
CA GLN A 197 -6.42 36.96 -4.35
C GLN A 197 -7.07 36.28 -5.55
N PRO A 198 -8.36 36.52 -5.84
CA PRO A 198 -8.98 36.01 -7.05
C PRO A 198 -8.27 36.55 -8.31
N ILE A 199 -8.04 35.68 -9.30
CA ILE A 199 -7.56 36.09 -10.64
C ILE A 199 -8.78 36.35 -11.54
N THR A 200 -9.79 35.48 -11.43
CA THR A 200 -11.12 35.64 -12.05
C THR A 200 -12.19 35.33 -11.01
N ALA A 201 -13.47 35.46 -11.37
CA ALA A 201 -14.57 35.05 -10.49
C ALA A 201 -14.52 33.55 -10.10
N GLN A 202 -13.84 32.72 -10.90
CA GLN A 202 -13.77 31.26 -10.74
C GLN A 202 -12.35 30.76 -10.41
N SER A 203 -11.36 31.64 -10.33
CA SER A 203 -9.97 31.25 -10.06
C SER A 203 -9.35 32.07 -8.93
N LEU A 204 -8.57 31.41 -8.09
CA LEU A 204 -7.91 31.99 -6.92
C LEU A 204 -6.42 31.72 -6.98
N PHE A 205 -5.61 32.76 -6.83
CA PHE A 205 -4.19 32.59 -6.56
C PHE A 205 -3.97 32.41 -5.06
N LEU A 206 -3.73 31.17 -4.63
CA LEU A 206 -3.40 30.82 -3.27
C LEU A 206 -2.00 31.35 -2.94
N ASN A 207 -1.95 32.24 -1.96
CA ASN A 207 -0.71 32.77 -1.39
C ASN A 207 -0.99 33.16 0.07
N PRO A 208 -1.15 32.16 0.96
CA PRO A 208 -1.52 32.43 2.34
C PRO A 208 -0.52 33.37 3.02
N LYS A 209 -1.03 34.42 3.66
CA LYS A 209 -0.21 35.40 4.41
C LYS A 209 -0.11 35.03 5.88
N PRO A 210 0.84 35.58 6.65
CA PRO A 210 0.82 35.41 8.10
C PRO A 210 -0.54 35.80 8.70
N SER A 211 -1.03 35.01 9.65
CA SER A 211 -2.28 35.27 10.33
C SER A 211 -2.18 36.44 11.31
N ILE A 212 -3.27 37.17 11.48
CA ILE A 212 -3.41 38.25 12.48
C ILE A 212 -4.45 37.79 13.51
N THR A 213 -4.02 37.53 14.74
CA THR A 213 -4.93 37.23 15.84
C THR A 213 -5.68 38.49 16.25
N LEU A 214 -6.98 38.35 16.47
CA LEU A 214 -7.84 39.43 16.93
C LEU A 214 -7.97 39.35 18.44
N ALA A 215 -7.63 40.44 19.13
CA ALA A 215 -7.73 40.57 20.58
C ALA A 215 -9.14 40.99 21.01
#